data_AF-A0A7J7GHP0-F1
#
_entry.id   AF-A0A7J7GHP0-F1
#
_cell.length_a   1.000
_cell.length_b   1.000
_cell.length_c   1.000
_cell.angle_alpha   90.00
_cell.angle_beta   90.00
_cell.angle_gamma   90.00
#
_symmetry.space_group_name_H-M   'P 1'
#
loop_
_entity.id
_entity.type
_entity.pdbx_description
1 polymer ?
#
loop_
_entity_poly.entity_id
_entity_poly.type
_entity_poly.pdbx_seq_one_letter_code
_entity_poly.pdbx_strand_id
1 'polypeptide(L)'
;MTKLIEKAQNNVSAYEKRSEYSERERTKADLEMVTHLDPLRVYPYRYRAAVLMDNHKEKEAIAELSRAIAFKADLNLLHLRAAFHEHIGDVMGALRDYRAAVSVDPSHEMLELHSSREP
;
A
#
# COMPACT_ATOMS: atom_id res chain seq x y z
N MET A 1 -7.96 -22.77 14.99
CA MET A 1 -6.96 -21.70 14.77
C MET A 1 -6.34 -21.38 16.13
N THR A 2 -5.01 -21.30 16.21
CA THR A 2 -4.26 -21.22 17.48
C THR A 2 -4.28 -19.81 18.06
N LYS A 3 -4.44 -19.69 19.39
CA LYS A 3 -4.41 -18.42 20.16
C LYS A 3 -3.20 -17.52 19.87
N LEU A 4 -2.13 -18.08 19.29
CA LEU A 4 -0.92 -17.37 18.88
C LEU A 4 -1.15 -16.44 17.68
N ILE A 5 -1.95 -16.87 16.70
CA ILE A 5 -2.25 -16.07 15.49
C ILE A 5 -3.14 -14.88 15.86
N GLU A 6 -4.12 -15.12 16.72
CA GLU A 6 -5.07 -14.12 17.19
C GLU A 6 -4.38 -13.04 18.05
N LYS A 7 -3.40 -13.44 18.90
CA LYS A 7 -2.59 -12.50 19.68
C LYS A 7 -1.63 -11.69 18.82
N ALA A 8 -1.05 -12.29 17.78
CA ALA A 8 -0.21 -11.59 16.82
C ALA A 8 -1.02 -10.57 16.00
N GLN A 9 -2.19 -10.95 15.47
CA GLN A 9 -3.10 -10.05 14.77
C GLN A 9 -3.56 -8.88 15.64
N ASN A 10 -3.89 -9.13 16.91
CA ASN A 10 -4.25 -8.07 17.85
C ASN A 10 -3.09 -7.11 18.16
N ASN A 11 -1.85 -7.60 18.18
CA ASN A 11 -0.68 -6.76 18.39
C ASN A 11 -0.36 -5.92 17.14
N VAL A 12 -0.45 -6.53 15.94
CA VAL A 12 -0.21 -5.83 14.68
C VAL A 12 -1.24 -4.72 14.44
N SER A 13 -2.53 -4.99 14.67
CA SER A 13 -3.58 -3.96 14.58
C SER A 13 -3.43 -2.84 15.62
N ALA A 14 -2.79 -3.11 16.76
CA ALA A 14 -2.49 -2.11 17.78
C ALA A 14 -1.35 -1.17 17.35
N TYR A 15 -0.34 -1.68 16.64
CA TYR A 15 0.70 -0.84 16.04
C TYR A 15 0.16 0.06 14.92
N GLU A 16 -0.78 -0.41 14.10
CA GLU A 16 -1.45 0.43 13.08
C GLU A 16 -2.24 1.57 13.70
N LYS A 17 -3.04 1.30 14.75
CA LYS A 17 -3.76 2.36 15.47
C LYS A 17 -2.81 3.34 16.15
N ARG A 18 -1.67 2.88 16.69
CA ARG A 18 -0.67 3.79 17.29
C ARG A 18 0.04 4.66 16.25
N SER A 19 0.25 4.13 15.04
CA SER A 19 0.83 4.81 13.89
C SER A 19 -0.01 6.03 13.43
N GLU A 20 -1.34 5.94 13.54
CA GLU A 20 -2.27 7.05 13.25
C GLU A 20 -2.15 8.24 14.21
N TYR A 21 -1.62 8.05 15.43
CA TYR A 21 -1.61 9.08 16.49
C TYR A 21 -0.22 9.45 17.02
N SER A 22 0.86 8.85 16.52
CA SER A 22 2.22 9.03 17.07
C SER A 22 3.15 9.86 16.18
N GLU A 23 4.16 10.48 16.81
CA GLU A 23 5.26 11.18 16.15
C GLU A 23 5.90 10.31 15.05
N ARG A 24 6.11 10.90 13.86
CA ARG A 24 6.53 10.24 12.60
C ARG A 24 7.65 9.20 12.76
N GLU A 25 8.59 9.41 13.67
CA GLU A 25 9.73 8.51 13.90
C GLU A 25 9.39 7.27 14.73
N ARG A 26 8.51 7.37 15.75
CA ARG A 26 8.03 6.17 16.48
C ARG A 26 7.16 5.29 15.59
N THR A 27 6.39 5.94 14.71
CA THR A 27 5.56 5.27 13.74
C THR A 27 6.37 4.42 12.76
N LYS A 28 7.54 4.89 12.29
CA LYS A 28 8.43 4.07 11.44
C LYS A 28 8.87 2.78 12.13
N ALA A 29 9.36 2.86 13.36
CA ALA A 29 9.87 1.69 14.09
C ALA A 29 8.76 0.66 14.37
N ASP A 30 7.57 1.13 14.76
CA ASP A 30 6.41 0.26 14.98
C ASP A 30 5.99 -0.44 13.67
N LEU A 31 6.02 0.26 12.53
CA LEU A 31 5.69 -0.31 11.22
C LEU A 31 6.76 -1.28 10.67
N GLU A 32 8.03 -1.07 10.99
CA GLU A 32 9.08 -2.04 10.68
C GLU A 32 8.86 -3.36 11.42
N MET A 33 8.49 -3.29 12.70
CA MET A 33 8.12 -4.48 13.47
C MET A 33 6.90 -5.18 12.88
N VAL A 34 5.88 -4.44 12.44
CA VAL A 34 4.73 -5.05 11.74
C VAL A 34 5.17 -5.76 10.46
N THR A 35 6.02 -5.12 9.66
CA THR A 35 6.53 -5.70 8.42
C THR A 35 7.31 -7.00 8.69
N HIS A 36 8.06 -7.05 9.80
CA HIS A 36 8.79 -8.25 10.19
C HIS A 36 7.87 -9.38 10.68
N LEU A 37 6.78 -9.04 11.38
CA LEU A 37 5.82 -10.00 11.92
C LEU A 37 4.84 -10.53 10.86
N ASP A 38 4.42 -9.68 9.93
CA ASP A 38 3.49 -10.00 8.84
C ASP A 38 3.84 -9.21 7.56
N PRO A 39 4.71 -9.77 6.71
CA PRO A 39 5.13 -9.12 5.47
C PRO A 39 4.01 -8.95 4.43
N LEU A 40 2.89 -9.65 4.58
CA LEU A 40 1.76 -9.61 3.66
C LEU A 40 0.81 -8.44 3.96
N ARG A 41 0.99 -7.78 5.10
CA ARG A 41 0.14 -6.66 5.50
C ARG A 41 0.48 -5.43 4.68
N VAL A 42 -0.54 -4.87 4.03
CA VAL A 42 -0.39 -3.79 3.05
C VAL A 42 -0.18 -2.41 3.70
N TYR A 43 -0.78 -2.18 4.87
CA TYR A 43 -0.80 -0.86 5.53
C TYR A 43 0.59 -0.27 5.86
N PRO A 44 1.57 -1.03 6.42
CA PRO A 44 2.89 -0.49 6.72
C PRO A 44 3.61 0.08 5.50
N TYR A 45 3.53 -0.63 4.37
CA TYR A 45 4.16 -0.19 3.12
C TYR A 45 3.50 1.08 2.58
N ARG A 46 2.16 1.16 2.63
CA ARG A 46 1.42 2.37 2.21
C ARG A 46 1.80 3.58 3.04
N TYR A 47 1.82 3.44 4.36
CA TYR A 47 2.16 4.54 5.27
C TYR A 47 3.60 5.01 5.04
N ARG A 48 4.57 4.09 5.00
CA ARG A 48 5.97 4.42 4.73
C ARG A 48 6.15 5.09 3.38
N ALA A 49 5.48 4.60 2.34
CA ALA A 49 5.55 5.18 1.01
C ALA A 49 4.97 6.61 0.98
N ALA A 50 3.84 6.87 1.65
CA ALA A 50 3.29 8.21 1.80
C ALA A 50 4.25 9.16 2.52
N VAL A 51 4.85 8.73 3.64
CA VAL A 51 5.85 9.51 4.36
C VAL A 51 7.09 9.79 3.50
N LEU A 52 7.52 8.84 2.68
CA LEU A 52 8.63 9.04 1.74
C LEU A 52 8.26 10.06 0.65
N MET A 53 7.02 10.01 0.17
CA MET A 53 6.52 10.94 -0.84
C MET A 53 6.42 12.38 -0.29
N ASP A 54 5.92 12.54 0.93
CA ASP A 54 5.92 13.83 1.65
C ASP A 54 7.32 14.40 1.88
N ASN A 55 8.33 13.53 1.98
CA ASN A 55 9.72 13.92 2.17
C ASN A 55 10.48 14.10 0.83
N HIS A 56 9.79 14.18 -0.31
CA HIS A 56 10.40 14.31 -1.63
C HIS A 56 11.40 13.18 -1.96
N LYS A 57 11.11 11.97 -1.47
CA LYS A 57 11.88 10.74 -1.72
C LYS A 57 11.07 9.81 -2.61
N GLU A 58 10.67 10.30 -3.77
CA GLU A 58 9.65 9.66 -4.61
C GLU A 58 10.09 8.28 -5.12
N LYS A 59 11.37 8.15 -5.47
CA LYS A 59 11.97 6.87 -5.90
C LYS A 59 11.94 5.82 -4.78
N GLU A 60 12.21 6.22 -3.55
CA GLU A 60 12.19 5.34 -2.39
C GLU A 60 10.74 4.91 -2.07
N ALA A 61 9.78 5.84 -2.19
CA ALA A 61 8.37 5.57 -2.00
C ALA A 61 7.84 4.53 -3.01
N ILE A 62 8.18 4.68 -4.29
CA ILE A 62 7.81 3.71 -5.34
C ILE A 62 8.46 2.35 -5.09
N ALA A 63 9.72 2.33 -4.65
CA ALA A 63 10.41 1.09 -4.29
C ALA A 63 9.73 0.38 -3.10
N GLU A 64 9.27 1.13 -2.09
CA GLU A 64 8.53 0.62 -0.94
C GLU A 64 7.27 -0.13 -1.38
N LEU A 65 6.45 0.50 -2.23
CA LEU A 65 5.24 -0.12 -2.79
C LEU A 65 5.57 -1.31 -3.68
N SER A 66 6.66 -1.24 -4.43
CA SER A 66 7.10 -2.34 -5.31
C SER A 66 7.47 -3.60 -4.53
N ARG A 67 8.07 -3.45 -3.35
CA ARG A 67 8.31 -4.59 -2.45
C ARG A 67 7.00 -5.22 -1.98
N ALA A 68 6.04 -4.41 -1.55
CA ALA A 68 4.74 -4.89 -1.11
C ALA A 68 4.00 -5.67 -2.22
N ILE A 69 3.98 -5.11 -3.43
CA ILE A 69 3.36 -5.73 -4.61
C ILE A 69 4.03 -7.05 -4.99
N ALA A 70 5.35 -7.17 -4.81
CA ALA A 70 6.08 -8.41 -5.06
C ALA A 70 5.67 -9.54 -4.11
N PHE A 71 5.25 -9.22 -2.88
CA PHE A 71 4.70 -10.20 -1.94
C PHE A 71 3.24 -10.52 -2.23
N LYS A 72 2.43 -9.48 -2.47
CA LYS A 72 1.01 -9.60 -2.78
C LYS A 72 0.61 -8.48 -3.72
N ALA A 73 0.24 -8.84 -4.95
CA ALA A 73 -0.43 -7.91 -5.86
C ALA A 73 -1.79 -7.56 -5.25
N ASP A 74 -1.94 -6.30 -4.85
CA ASP A 74 -3.15 -5.75 -4.25
C ASP A 74 -3.59 -4.53 -5.07
N LEU A 75 -4.89 -4.45 -5.36
CA LEU A 75 -5.45 -3.39 -6.17
C LEU A 75 -5.13 -1.99 -5.60
N ASN A 76 -5.22 -1.83 -4.28
CA ASN A 76 -4.94 -0.55 -3.63
C ASN A 76 -3.47 -0.16 -3.76
N LEU A 77 -2.55 -1.13 -3.74
CA LEU A 77 -1.12 -0.87 -3.89
C LEU A 77 -0.77 -0.48 -5.33
N LEU A 78 -1.40 -1.13 -6.30
CA LEU A 78 -1.21 -0.83 -7.72
C LEU A 78 -1.72 0.58 -8.06
N HIS A 79 -2.92 0.94 -7.61
CA HIS A 79 -3.45 2.30 -7.78
C HIS A 79 -2.59 3.36 -7.09
N LEU A 80 -2.13 3.09 -5.85
CA LEU A 80 -1.28 4.03 -5.14
C LEU A 80 0.07 4.23 -5.85
N ARG A 81 0.69 3.15 -6.34
CA ARG A 81 1.95 3.25 -7.08
C ARG A 81 1.75 3.94 -8.44
N ALA A 82 0.62 3.74 -9.11
CA ALA A 82 0.26 4.45 -10.32
C ALA A 82 0.17 5.97 -10.08
N ALA A 83 -0.55 6.39 -9.02
CA ALA A 83 -0.64 7.80 -8.64
C ALA A 83 0.74 8.42 -8.34
N PHE A 84 1.66 7.65 -7.74
CA PHE A 84 3.02 8.10 -7.49
C PHE A 84 3.83 8.25 -8.77
N HIS A 85 3.65 7.33 -9.72
CA HIS A 85 4.23 7.43 -11.06
C HIS A 85 3.69 8.65 -11.82
N GLU A 86 2.39 8.95 -11.75
CA GLU A 86 1.81 10.16 -12.33
C GLU A 86 2.39 11.44 -11.72
N HIS A 87 2.54 11.48 -10.39
CA HIS A 87 3.11 12.62 -9.68
C HIS A 87 4.54 12.95 -10.14
N ILE A 88 5.35 11.94 -10.46
CA ILE A 88 6.71 12.14 -10.99
C ILE A 88 6.77 12.27 -12.53
N GLY A 89 5.63 12.24 -13.22
CA GLY A 89 5.54 12.31 -14.67
C GLY A 89 5.86 11.00 -15.42
N ASP A 90 5.99 9.87 -14.72
CA ASP A 90 6.19 8.56 -15.32
C ASP A 90 4.86 7.92 -15.74
N VAL A 91 4.28 8.47 -16.81
CA VAL A 91 3.00 7.99 -17.37
C VAL A 91 3.05 6.52 -17.77
N MET A 92 4.20 6.03 -18.22
CA MET A 92 4.37 4.63 -18.62
C MET A 92 4.35 3.69 -17.42
N GLY A 93 4.97 4.09 -16.30
CA GLY A 93 4.90 3.38 -15.02
C GLY A 93 3.47 3.29 -14.50
N ALA A 94 2.73 4.42 -14.54
CA ALA A 94 1.33 4.46 -14.11
C ALA A 94 0.43 3.55 -14.96
N LEU A 95 0.55 3.63 -16.29
CA LEU A 95 -0.23 2.78 -17.19
C LEU A 95 0.03 1.29 -16.99
N ARG A 96 1.27 0.90 -16.69
CA ARG A 96 1.60 -0.50 -16.38
C ARG A 96 0.89 -0.96 -15.11
N ASP A 97 0.83 -0.10 -14.10
CA ASP A 97 0.19 -0.42 -12.83
C ASP A 97 -1.34 -0.48 -12.94
N TYR A 98 -1.96 0.41 -13.72
CA TYR A 98 -3.39 0.31 -14.05
C TYR A 98 -3.72 -0.99 -14.81
N ARG A 99 -2.89 -1.37 -15.80
CA ARG A 99 -3.10 -2.65 -16.50
C ARG A 99 -2.96 -3.86 -15.57
N ALA A 100 -2.04 -3.80 -14.62
CA ALA A 100 -1.90 -4.83 -13.60
C ALA A 100 -3.13 -4.85 -12.68
N ALA A 101 -3.69 -3.70 -12.32
CA ALA A 101 -4.91 -3.57 -11.52
C ALA A 101 -6.10 -4.27 -12.20
N VAL A 102 -6.34 -3.99 -13.49
CA VAL A 102 -7.34 -4.68 -14.32
C VAL A 102 -7.16 -6.20 -14.28
N SER A 103 -5.91 -6.66 -14.27
CA SER A 103 -5.59 -8.09 -14.31
C SER A 103 -5.79 -8.79 -12.97
N VAL A 104 -5.66 -8.04 -11.85
CA VAL A 104 -5.84 -8.58 -10.49
C VAL A 104 -7.31 -8.68 -10.12
N ASP A 105 -8.12 -7.68 -10.48
CA ASP A 105 -9.57 -7.74 -10.30
C ASP A 105 -10.29 -7.13 -11.52
N PRO A 106 -10.60 -7.96 -12.53
CA PRO A 106 -11.35 -7.52 -13.71
C PRO A 106 -12.77 -7.03 -13.39
N SER A 107 -13.32 -7.42 -12.23
CA SER A 107 -14.72 -7.13 -11.86
C SER A 107 -14.87 -5.77 -11.18
N HIS A 108 -13.85 -5.33 -10.44
CA HIS A 108 -13.86 -4.02 -9.77
C HIS A 108 -13.84 -2.88 -10.78
N GLU A 109 -13.01 -2.99 -11.82
CA GLU A 109 -12.87 -1.93 -12.83
C GLU A 109 -14.05 -1.90 -13.80
N MET A 110 -14.68 -3.05 -14.09
CA MET A 110 -15.97 -3.09 -14.77
C MET A 110 -17.05 -2.31 -14.01
N LEU A 111 -17.07 -2.39 -12.68
CA LEU A 111 -17.99 -1.64 -11.83
C LEU A 111 -17.72 -0.12 -11.86
N GLU A 112 -16.46 0.32 -11.77
CA GLU A 112 -16.10 1.74 -11.87
C GLU A 112 -16.35 2.33 -13.27
N LEU A 113 -16.13 1.55 -14.33
CA LEU A 113 -16.44 1.97 -15.70
C LEU A 113 -17.95 2.04 -15.96
N HIS A 114 -18.76 1.20 -15.31
CA HIS A 114 -20.21 1.29 -15.39
C HIS A 114 -20.74 2.46 -14.55
N SER A 115 -20.21 2.70 -13.35
CA SER A 115 -20.63 3.83 -12.50
C SER A 115 -20.21 5.19 -13.07
N SER A 116 -19.08 5.25 -13.78
CA SER A 116 -18.61 6.46 -14.49
C SER A 116 -19.35 6.71 -15.81
N ARG A 117 -20.23 5.79 -16.22
CA ARG A 117 -21.02 5.85 -17.46
C ARG A 117 -22.51 6.11 -17.24
N GLU A 118 -22.98 6.25 -16.01
CA GLU A 118 -24.35 6.71 -15.77
C GLU A 118 -24.40 8.25 -15.68
N PRO A 119 -25.19 8.92 -16.54
CA PRO A 119 -25.31 10.38 -16.60
C PRO A 119 -26.21 10.99 -15.50
#